data_AF-A0AA36CXT2-F1
#
_entry.id   AF-A0AA36CXT2-F1
#
_cell.length_a   1.000
_cell.length_b   1.000
_cell.length_c   1.000
_cell.angle_alpha   90.00
_cell.angle_beta   90.00
_cell.angle_gamma   90.00
#
_symmetry.space_group_name_H-M   'P 1'
#
loop_
_entity.id
_entity.type
_entity.pdbx_description
1 polymer ?
#
loop_
_entity_poly.entity_id
_entity_poly.type
_entity_poly.pdbx_seq_one_letter_code
_entity_poly.pdbx_strand_id
1 'polypeptide(L)'
;MAARAHNLPFDQNAKKYNCCCGNLHIKQGARIVSCLLAISLAVSVIFSLTRTATVAFQNIFSAAFGLVIFGMLLYGVFKEKRLYILPYMIFQAISLVLTFLGLLAILIMIGVNTGAIKQLAQDYYGLEQDGLTPDEFNHALSTFAVLLVIFICISGLIEAYFLEVIYRFYVFLKERETSFNFNFDTCTPGFTPNNPPNYDGMLG
;
A
#
# COMPACT_ATOMS: atom_id res chain seq x y z
N MET A 1 -12.94 40.21 9.23
CA MET A 1 -11.97 40.11 8.12
C MET A 1 -11.90 38.65 7.68
N ALA A 2 -12.67 38.29 6.66
CA ALA A 2 -12.74 36.92 6.16
C ALA A 2 -11.54 36.66 5.24
N ALA A 3 -10.70 35.68 5.60
CA ALA A 3 -9.62 35.22 4.75
C ALA A 3 -10.23 34.53 3.51
N ARG A 4 -10.04 35.15 2.34
CA ARG A 4 -10.28 34.52 1.04
C ARG A 4 -9.38 33.29 0.93
N ALA A 5 -9.95 32.10 1.10
CA ALA A 5 -9.33 30.86 0.63
C ALA A 5 -9.23 30.95 -0.89
N HIS A 6 -8.03 31.30 -1.38
CA HIS A 6 -7.71 31.33 -2.79
C HIS A 6 -7.72 29.89 -3.31
N ASN A 7 -8.83 29.50 -3.96
CA ASN A 7 -8.95 28.24 -4.71
C ASN A 7 -7.96 28.27 -5.87
N LEU A 8 -6.72 27.82 -5.65
CA LEU A 8 -5.81 27.54 -6.76
C LEU A 8 -6.40 26.41 -7.60
N PRO A 9 -6.40 26.52 -8.95
CA PRO A 9 -6.82 25.43 -9.82
C PRO A 9 -5.96 24.20 -9.53
N PHE A 10 -6.56 23.01 -9.61
CA PHE A 10 -5.86 21.73 -9.43
C PHE A 10 -4.66 21.65 -10.38
N ASP A 11 -3.47 21.87 -9.85
CA ASP A 11 -2.22 21.81 -10.61
C ASP A 11 -1.67 20.38 -10.55
N GLN A 12 -1.84 19.66 -11.66
CA GLN A 12 -1.36 18.29 -11.85
C GLN A 12 0.16 18.15 -11.70
N ASN A 13 0.91 19.26 -11.78
CA ASN A 13 2.37 19.32 -11.73
C ASN A 13 2.92 19.95 -10.42
N ALA A 14 2.06 20.19 -9.43
CA ALA A 14 2.53 20.69 -8.14
C ALA A 14 3.55 19.73 -7.50
N LYS A 15 4.67 20.26 -6.99
CA LYS A 15 5.76 19.50 -6.34
C LYS A 15 5.29 18.55 -5.21
N LYS A 16 4.09 18.79 -4.67
CA LYS A 16 3.39 17.93 -3.69
C LYS A 16 3.18 16.49 -4.21
N TYR A 17 3.12 16.27 -5.52
CA TYR A 17 2.87 14.97 -6.16
C TYR A 17 4.13 14.30 -6.73
N ASN A 18 5.32 14.61 -6.20
CA ASN A 18 6.53 13.89 -6.56
C ASN A 18 6.94 12.95 -5.42
N CYS A 19 7.10 11.66 -5.72
CA CYS A 19 7.72 10.67 -4.83
C CYS A 19 9.21 10.49 -5.24
N CYS A 20 10.04 9.93 -4.36
CA CYS A 20 11.51 9.89 -4.52
C CYS A 20 12.14 11.29 -4.68
N CYS A 21 12.25 12.03 -3.58
CA CYS A 21 13.03 13.28 -3.49
C CYS A 21 12.69 14.35 -4.55
N GLY A 22 11.45 14.40 -5.05
CA GLY A 22 11.01 15.42 -6.00
C GLY A 22 11.25 15.08 -7.48
N ASN A 23 11.79 13.91 -7.82
CA ASN A 23 12.21 13.57 -9.19
C ASN A 23 11.21 12.69 -9.98
N LEU A 24 10.27 12.01 -9.32
CA LEU A 24 9.33 11.10 -9.97
C LEU A 24 7.88 11.54 -9.75
N HIS A 25 7.19 11.87 -10.85
CA HIS A 25 5.75 12.17 -10.83
C HIS A 25 4.99 10.96 -10.27
N ILE A 26 4.03 11.20 -9.37
CA ILE A 26 3.35 10.13 -8.62
C ILE A 26 2.70 9.06 -9.51
N LYS A 27 2.33 9.43 -10.75
CA LYS A 27 1.81 8.50 -11.76
C LYS A 27 2.86 7.47 -12.22
N GLN A 28 4.11 7.90 -12.38
CA GLN A 28 5.21 7.01 -12.77
C GLN A 28 5.62 6.13 -11.59
N GLY A 29 5.70 6.70 -10.37
CA GLY A 29 5.97 5.94 -9.15
C GLY A 29 4.96 4.81 -8.90
N ALA A 30 3.66 5.12 -9.00
CA ALA A 30 2.60 4.12 -8.84
C ALA A 30 2.69 2.99 -9.88
N ARG A 31 3.00 3.30 -11.15
CA ARG A 31 3.18 2.29 -12.21
C ARG A 31 4.36 1.37 -11.94
N ILE A 32 5.50 1.92 -11.51
CA ILE A 32 6.70 1.13 -11.18
C ILE A 32 6.39 0.19 -10.01
N VAL A 33 5.78 0.71 -8.94
CA VAL A 33 5.40 -0.10 -7.76
C VAL A 33 4.41 -1.19 -8.15
N SER A 34 3.37 -0.90 -8.94
CA SER A 34 2.43 -1.93 -9.41
C SER A 34 3.08 -2.99 -10.28
N CYS A 35 4.00 -2.62 -11.18
CA CYS A 35 4.74 -3.59 -11.99
C CYS A 35 5.67 -4.46 -11.14
N LEU A 36 6.39 -3.86 -10.18
CA LEU A 36 7.25 -4.59 -9.27
C LEU A 36 6.45 -5.60 -8.44
N LEU A 37 5.31 -5.19 -7.88
CA LEU A 37 4.42 -6.08 -7.13
C LEU A 37 3.87 -7.23 -7.99
N ALA A 38 3.52 -6.97 -9.25
CA ALA A 38 3.07 -8.00 -10.18
C ALA A 38 4.18 -9.01 -10.51
N ILE A 39 5.42 -8.54 -10.69
CA ILE A 39 6.58 -9.41 -10.93
C ILE A 39 6.87 -10.25 -9.67
N SER A 40 6.86 -9.63 -8.49
CA SER A 40 7.05 -10.34 -7.22
C SER A 40 6.01 -11.45 -7.03
N LEU A 41 4.74 -11.18 -7.32
CA LEU A 41 3.68 -12.20 -7.28
C LEU A 41 3.97 -13.34 -8.26
N ALA A 42 4.36 -13.04 -9.51
CA ALA A 42 4.67 -14.07 -10.50
C ALA A 42 5.82 -14.98 -10.05
N VAL A 43 6.88 -14.41 -9.48
CA VAL A 43 8.01 -15.16 -8.91
C VAL A 43 7.55 -16.03 -7.74
N SER A 44 6.74 -15.50 -6.83
CA SER A 44 6.18 -16.26 -5.71
C SER A 44 5.33 -17.45 -6.18
N VAL A 45 4.52 -17.27 -7.22
CA VAL A 45 3.71 -18.36 -7.79
C VAL A 45 4.59 -19.44 -8.41
N ILE A 46 5.59 -19.07 -9.21
CA ILE A 46 6.52 -20.02 -9.83
C ILE A 46 7.29 -20.81 -8.77
N PHE A 47 7.75 -20.14 -7.71
CA PHE A 47 8.43 -20.79 -6.59
C PHE A 47 7.51 -21.77 -5.85
N SER A 48 6.26 -21.38 -5.60
CA SER A 48 5.26 -22.26 -4.96
C SER A 48 4.93 -23.51 -5.78
N LEU A 49 4.97 -23.44 -7.12
CA LEU A 49 4.75 -24.59 -8.01
C LEU A 49 5.90 -25.61 -7.96
N THR A 50 7.05 -25.23 -7.43
CA THR A 50 8.23 -26.11 -7.29
C THR A 50 8.22 -26.89 -5.97
N ARG A 51 7.29 -26.60 -5.04
CA ARG A 51 7.11 -27.31 -3.77
C ARG A 51 6.04 -28.41 -3.86
N THR A 52 6.04 -29.32 -2.88
CA THR A 52 5.24 -30.55 -2.78
C THR A 52 3.72 -30.34 -3.01
N ALA A 53 3.06 -31.31 -3.66
CA ALA A 53 1.67 -31.21 -4.16
C ALA A 53 0.60 -30.84 -3.11
N THR A 54 0.76 -31.23 -1.85
CA THR A 54 -0.20 -30.89 -0.77
C THR A 54 -0.14 -29.40 -0.39
N VAL A 55 1.05 -28.80 -0.47
CA VAL A 55 1.26 -27.36 -0.24
C VAL A 55 0.88 -26.53 -1.47
N ALA A 56 0.83 -27.16 -2.65
CA ALA A 56 0.49 -26.51 -3.90
C ALA A 56 -0.98 -26.05 -3.95
N PHE A 57 -1.94 -26.85 -3.47
CA PHE A 57 -3.36 -26.47 -3.50
C PHE A 57 -3.67 -25.23 -2.65
N GLN A 58 -3.11 -25.14 -1.44
CA GLN A 58 -3.29 -23.97 -0.58
C GLN A 58 -2.62 -22.71 -1.18
N ASN A 59 -1.46 -22.89 -1.81
CA ASN A 59 -0.75 -21.82 -2.50
C ASN A 59 -1.50 -21.32 -3.75
N ILE A 60 -2.19 -22.19 -4.49
CA ILE A 60 -2.95 -21.80 -5.69
C ILE A 60 -4.14 -20.90 -5.33
N PHE A 61 -4.89 -21.21 -4.27
CA PHE A 61 -6.01 -20.36 -3.84
C PHE A 61 -5.53 -18.99 -3.36
N SER A 62 -4.45 -18.94 -2.57
CA SER A 62 -3.83 -17.69 -2.14
C SER A 62 -3.25 -16.89 -3.31
N ALA A 63 -2.66 -17.57 -4.30
CA ALA A 63 -2.14 -16.95 -5.51
C ALA A 63 -3.24 -16.37 -6.39
N ALA A 64 -4.35 -17.08 -6.56
CA ALA A 64 -5.51 -16.59 -7.31
C ALA A 64 -6.09 -15.33 -6.65
N PHE A 65 -6.19 -15.32 -5.33
CA PHE A 65 -6.62 -14.15 -4.57
C PHE A 65 -5.66 -12.96 -4.74
N GLY A 66 -4.34 -13.22 -4.67
CA GLY A 66 -3.31 -12.24 -4.96
C GLY A 66 -3.46 -11.65 -6.37
N LEU A 67 -3.61 -12.49 -7.39
CA LEU A 67 -3.78 -12.05 -8.78
C LEU A 67 -4.99 -11.13 -8.96
N VAL A 68 -6.08 -11.38 -8.26
CA VAL A 68 -7.27 -10.53 -8.29
C VAL A 68 -6.97 -9.16 -7.68
N ILE A 69 -6.36 -9.11 -6.50
CA ILE A 69 -6.04 -7.85 -5.80
C ILE A 69 -5.00 -7.04 -6.56
N PHE A 70 -3.91 -7.67 -7.00
CA PHE A 70 -2.87 -7.00 -7.77
C PHE A 70 -3.36 -6.62 -9.17
N GLY A 71 -4.22 -7.43 -9.79
CA GLY A 71 -4.89 -7.11 -11.05
C GLY A 71 -5.82 -5.90 -10.92
N MET A 72 -6.60 -5.81 -9.83
CA MET A 72 -7.42 -4.64 -9.53
C MET A 72 -6.56 -3.40 -9.30
N LEU A 73 -5.45 -3.51 -8.58
CA LEU A 73 -4.51 -2.40 -8.40
C LEU A 73 -3.95 -1.94 -9.74
N LEU A 74 -3.45 -2.86 -10.55
CA LEU A 74 -2.85 -2.55 -11.86
C LEU A 74 -3.88 -1.90 -12.78
N TYR A 75 -5.09 -2.47 -12.85
CA TYR A 75 -6.21 -1.86 -13.58
C TYR A 75 -6.55 -0.46 -13.06
N GLY A 76 -6.63 -0.29 -11.73
CA GLY A 76 -6.91 0.99 -11.07
C GLY A 76 -5.86 2.06 -11.35
N VAL A 77 -4.58 1.68 -11.40
CA VAL A 77 -3.45 2.58 -11.71
C VAL A 77 -3.42 2.95 -13.19
N PHE A 78 -3.63 2.00 -14.10
CA PHE A 78 -3.60 2.26 -15.55
C PHE A 78 -4.84 2.99 -16.06
N LYS A 79 -6.03 2.67 -15.54
CA LYS A 79 -7.28 3.36 -15.86
C LYS A 79 -7.56 4.58 -14.98
N GLU A 80 -6.67 4.86 -14.02
CA GLU A 80 -6.79 5.95 -13.04
C GLU A 80 -8.16 5.97 -12.33
N LYS A 81 -8.72 4.78 -12.05
CA LYS A 81 -10.02 4.59 -11.40
C LYS A 81 -9.82 4.31 -9.92
N ARG A 82 -10.25 5.26 -9.08
CA ARG A 82 -10.06 5.23 -7.62
C ARG A 82 -10.64 3.99 -6.92
N LEU A 83 -11.80 3.51 -7.38
CA LEU A 83 -12.52 2.40 -6.72
C LEU A 83 -11.71 1.09 -6.70
N TYR A 84 -10.91 0.83 -7.74
CA TYR A 84 -10.13 -0.41 -7.86
C TYR A 84 -8.84 -0.43 -7.05
N ILE A 85 -8.40 0.72 -6.53
CA ILE A 85 -7.17 0.85 -5.72
C ILE A 85 -7.46 0.59 -4.24
N LEU A 86 -8.70 0.88 -3.81
CA LEU A 86 -9.17 0.73 -2.43
C LEU A 86 -9.02 -0.70 -1.86
N PRO A 87 -9.40 -1.79 -2.56
CA PRO A 87 -9.23 -3.14 -2.02
C PRO A 87 -7.76 -3.44 -1.70
N TYR A 88 -6.84 -3.11 -2.60
CA TYR A 88 -5.40 -3.30 -2.36
C TYR A 88 -4.92 -2.53 -1.14
N MET A 89 -5.31 -1.26 -0.98
CA MET A 89 -4.91 -0.46 0.18
C MET A 89 -5.39 -1.05 1.51
N ILE A 90 -6.61 -1.56 1.56
CA ILE A 90 -7.15 -2.21 2.75
C ILE A 90 -6.36 -3.49 3.07
N PHE A 91 -6.13 -4.35 2.07
CA PHE A 91 -5.33 -5.56 2.25
C PHE A 91 -3.89 -5.26 2.68
N GLN A 92 -3.26 -4.26 2.07
CA GLN A 92 -1.88 -3.85 2.40
C GLN A 92 -1.79 -3.29 3.82
N ALA A 93 -2.79 -2.52 4.27
CA ALA A 93 -2.84 -2.02 5.65
C ALA A 93 -3.04 -3.16 6.66
N ILE A 94 -3.91 -4.13 6.36
CA ILE A 94 -4.08 -5.33 7.19
C ILE A 94 -2.78 -6.14 7.24
N SER A 95 -2.11 -6.33 6.10
CA SER A 95 -0.82 -7.01 6.01
C SER A 95 0.22 -6.35 6.91
N LEU A 96 0.35 -5.02 6.87
CA LEU A 96 1.29 -4.28 7.70
C LEU A 96 1.05 -4.50 9.20
N VAL A 97 -0.23 -4.53 9.63
CA VAL A 97 -0.60 -4.82 11.03
C VAL A 97 -0.24 -6.27 11.39
N LEU A 98 -0.51 -7.23 10.51
CA LEU A 98 -0.13 -8.63 10.72
C LEU A 98 1.39 -8.82 10.78
N THR A 99 2.15 -8.13 9.94
CA THR A 99 3.63 -8.12 9.97
C THR A 99 4.13 -7.60 11.31
N PHE A 100 3.54 -6.52 11.83
CA PHE A 100 3.89 -5.98 13.15
C PHE A 100 3.56 -6.96 14.30
N LEU A 101 2.37 -7.56 14.29
CA LEU A 101 1.99 -8.57 15.28
C LEU A 101 2.88 -9.82 15.19
N GLY A 102 3.22 -10.25 13.98
CA GLY A 102 4.14 -11.36 13.74
C GLY A 102 5.54 -11.09 14.28
N LEU A 103 6.05 -9.87 14.11
CA LEU A 103 7.31 -9.42 14.71
C LEU A 103 7.25 -9.48 16.24
N LEU A 104 6.18 -8.98 16.86
CA LEU A 104 6.00 -9.08 18.32
C LEU A 104 5.95 -10.53 18.79
N ALA A 105 5.22 -11.39 18.08
CA ALA A 105 5.15 -12.81 18.39
C ALA A 105 6.54 -13.48 18.33
N ILE A 106 7.35 -13.16 17.33
CA ILE A 106 8.72 -13.69 17.19
C ILE A 106 9.62 -13.18 18.34
N LEU A 107 9.53 -11.90 18.71
CA LEU A 107 10.29 -11.37 19.84
C LEU A 107 9.92 -12.08 21.16
N ILE A 108 8.63 -12.34 21.39
CA ILE A 108 8.16 -13.10 22.54
C ILE A 108 8.66 -14.55 22.48
N MET A 109 8.64 -15.20 21.31
CA MET A 109 9.16 -16.56 21.13
C MET A 109 10.65 -16.65 21.49
N ILE A 110 11.47 -15.66 21.09
CA ILE A 110 12.89 -15.58 21.48
C ILE A 110 13.04 -15.51 23.00
N GLY A 111 12.21 -14.73 23.67
CA GLY A 111 12.28 -14.52 25.12
C GLY A 111 11.74 -15.68 25.96
N VAL A 112 10.76 -16.43 25.48
CA VAL A 112 10.04 -17.44 26.28
C VAL A 112 10.55 -18.86 26.04
N ASN A 113 10.75 -19.28 24.78
CA ASN A 113 11.14 -20.66 24.49
C ASN A 113 11.91 -20.79 23.16
N THR A 114 13.16 -21.25 23.25
CA THR A 114 14.01 -21.50 22.07
C THR A 114 13.48 -22.62 21.16
N GLY A 115 12.63 -23.51 21.65
CA GLY A 115 12.06 -24.63 20.90
C GLY A 115 11.21 -24.20 19.70
N ALA A 116 10.45 -23.12 19.81
CA ALA A 116 9.62 -22.62 18.71
C ALA A 116 10.48 -22.07 17.54
N ILE A 117 11.61 -21.44 17.86
CA ILE A 117 12.55 -20.92 16.85
C ILE A 117 13.32 -22.05 16.19
N LYS A 118 13.61 -23.14 16.92
CA LYS A 118 14.22 -24.35 16.35
C LYS A 118 13.35 -24.97 15.28
N GLN A 119 12.03 -25.06 15.50
CA GLN A 119 11.10 -25.54 14.48
C GLN A 119 11.06 -24.61 13.26
N LEU A 120 11.01 -23.29 13.46
CA LEU A 120 11.09 -22.33 12.36
C LEU A 120 12.40 -22.43 11.57
N ALA A 121 13.53 -22.59 12.26
CA ALA A 121 14.84 -22.76 11.65
C ALA A 121 14.94 -24.07 10.83
N GLN A 122 14.34 -25.15 11.32
CA GLN A 122 14.25 -26.43 10.62
C GLN A 122 13.36 -26.34 9.38
N ASP A 123 12.18 -25.74 9.50
CA ASP A 123 11.20 -25.67 8.41
C ASP A 123 11.63 -24.72 7.28
N TYR A 124 12.33 -23.62 7.60
CA TYR A 124 12.72 -22.62 6.61
C TYR A 124 14.14 -22.81 6.07
N TYR A 125 15.08 -23.27 6.90
CA TYR A 125 16.50 -23.33 6.56
C TYR A 125 17.11 -24.73 6.65
N GLY A 126 16.34 -25.75 7.07
CA GLY A 126 16.83 -27.12 7.14
C GLY A 126 17.98 -27.29 8.13
N LEU A 127 18.03 -26.47 9.19
CA LEU A 127 19.04 -26.61 10.23
C LEU A 127 18.82 -27.90 11.03
N GLU A 128 19.41 -29.00 10.57
CA GLU A 128 19.42 -30.27 11.28
C GLU A 128 20.42 -30.22 12.43
N GLN A 129 20.01 -30.73 13.60
CA GLN A 129 20.87 -30.87 14.78
C GLN A 129 21.84 -32.07 14.64
N ASP A 130 21.81 -32.77 13.50
CA ASP A 130 22.57 -34.00 13.28
C ASP A 130 24.02 -33.65 12.91
N GLY A 131 24.89 -33.61 13.93
CA GLY A 131 26.35 -33.46 13.75
C GLY A 131 27.01 -32.23 14.38
N LEU A 132 26.25 -31.30 14.99
CA LEU A 132 26.82 -30.13 15.68
C LEU A 132 26.77 -30.25 17.20
N THR A 133 27.76 -29.65 17.87
CA THR A 133 27.73 -29.52 19.33
C THR A 133 26.58 -28.60 19.77
N PRO A 134 26.01 -28.79 20.98
CA PRO A 134 24.90 -27.96 21.46
C PRO A 134 25.21 -26.45 21.46
N ASP A 135 26.47 -26.08 21.69
CA ASP A 135 26.91 -24.69 21.73
C ASP A 135 26.96 -24.05 20.34
N GLU A 136 27.47 -24.77 19.33
CA GLU A 136 27.47 -24.30 17.94
C GLU A 136 26.05 -24.17 17.39
N PHE A 137 25.17 -25.11 17.73
CA PHE A 137 23.76 -25.05 17.34
C PHE A 137 23.05 -23.85 17.96
N ASN A 138 23.27 -23.56 19.25
CA ASN A 138 22.70 -22.40 19.92
C ASN A 138 23.20 -21.07 19.32
N HIS A 139 24.49 -20.99 18.94
CA HIS A 139 25.05 -19.82 18.26
C HIS A 139 24.45 -19.62 16.86
N ALA A 140 24.31 -20.70 16.08
CA ALA A 140 23.68 -20.67 14.77
C ALA A 140 22.20 -20.26 14.85
N LEU A 141 21.47 -20.79 15.84
CA LEU A 141 20.07 -20.45 16.09
C LEU A 141 19.89 -18.97 16.47
N SER A 142 20.77 -18.44 17.33
CA SER A 142 20.75 -17.02 17.71
C SER A 142 21.04 -16.12 16.50
N THR A 143 22.05 -16.47 15.70
CA THR A 143 22.39 -15.75 14.46
C THR A 143 21.20 -15.75 13.49
N PHE A 144 20.55 -16.90 13.31
CA PHE A 144 19.34 -17.03 12.49
C PHE A 144 18.21 -16.13 12.99
N ALA A 145 17.92 -16.15 14.29
CA ALA A 145 16.85 -15.33 14.88
C ALA A 145 17.08 -13.83 14.65
N VAL A 146 18.33 -13.35 14.81
CA VAL A 146 18.68 -11.95 14.55
C VAL A 146 18.49 -11.59 13.07
N LEU A 147 18.97 -12.42 12.15
CA LEU A 147 18.80 -12.19 10.71
C LEU A 147 17.31 -12.20 10.32
N LEU A 148 16.51 -13.09 10.90
CA LEU A 148 15.07 -13.17 10.67
C LEU A 148 14.36 -11.88 11.13
N VAL A 149 14.69 -11.37 12.31
CA VAL A 149 14.11 -10.10 12.82
C VAL A 149 14.48 -8.93 11.89
N ILE A 150 15.75 -8.83 11.47
CA ILE A 150 16.21 -7.78 10.54
C ILE A 150 15.44 -7.88 9.22
N PHE A 151 15.29 -9.08 8.67
CA PHE A 151 14.58 -9.31 7.43
C PHE A 151 13.10 -8.90 7.51
N ILE A 152 12.41 -9.23 8.60
CA ILE A 152 11.01 -8.84 8.84
C ILE A 152 10.89 -7.32 8.99
N CYS A 153 11.81 -6.67 9.70
CA CYS A 153 11.85 -5.21 9.82
C CYS A 153 11.98 -4.53 8.46
N ILE A 154 12.93 -4.97 7.62
CA ILE A 154 13.13 -4.43 6.28
C ILE A 154 11.88 -4.64 5.42
N SER A 155 11.29 -5.85 5.48
CA SER A 155 10.08 -6.18 4.74
C SER A 155 8.91 -5.28 5.15
N GLY A 156 8.69 -5.06 6.44
CA GLY A 156 7.65 -4.16 6.94
C GLY A 156 7.86 -2.69 6.53
N LEU A 157 9.11 -2.22 6.50
CA LEU A 157 9.42 -0.87 6.00
C LEU A 157 9.12 -0.72 4.50
N ILE A 158 9.43 -1.74 3.71
CA ILE A 158 9.11 -1.77 2.28
C ILE A 158 7.58 -1.77 2.08
N GLU A 159 6.85 -2.60 2.83
CA GLU A 159 5.37 -2.63 2.79
C GLU A 159 4.75 -1.28 3.14
N ALA A 160 5.26 -0.61 4.17
CA ALA A 160 4.81 0.72 4.57
C ALA A 160 5.09 1.76 3.49
N TYR A 161 6.27 1.72 2.86
CA TYR A 161 6.62 2.60 1.75
C TYR A 161 5.70 2.40 0.54
N PHE A 162 5.41 1.15 0.16
CA PHE A 162 4.47 0.87 -0.93
C PHE A 162 3.06 1.36 -0.62
N LEU A 163 2.58 1.16 0.62
CA LEU A 163 1.30 1.70 1.06
C LEU A 163 1.28 3.22 0.96
N GLU A 164 2.35 3.91 1.37
CA GLU A 164 2.43 5.37 1.28
C GLU A 164 2.38 5.86 -0.18
N VAL A 165 3.14 5.25 -1.09
CA VAL A 165 3.14 5.61 -2.52
C VAL A 165 1.75 5.45 -3.11
N ILE A 166 1.08 4.33 -2.85
CA ILE A 166 -0.28 4.07 -3.36
C ILE A 166 -1.32 4.96 -2.68
N TYR A 167 -1.19 5.25 -1.38
CA TYR A 167 -2.06 6.18 -0.67
C TYR A 167 -1.99 7.59 -1.27
N ARG A 168 -0.77 8.09 -1.51
CA ARG A 168 -0.59 9.41 -2.13
C ARG A 168 -1.15 9.44 -3.55
N PHE A 169 -1.01 8.35 -4.32
CA PHE A 169 -1.65 8.22 -5.63
C PHE A 169 -3.19 8.21 -5.54
N TYR A 170 -3.76 7.54 -4.54
CA TYR A 170 -5.19 7.56 -4.26
C TYR A 170 -5.70 8.96 -3.90
N VAL A 171 -4.97 9.70 -3.05
CA VAL A 171 -5.29 11.10 -2.70
C VAL A 171 -5.25 11.98 -3.94
N PHE A 172 -4.24 11.82 -4.81
CA PHE A 172 -4.15 12.53 -6.08
C PHE A 172 -5.39 12.29 -6.98
N LEU A 173 -5.86 11.05 -7.09
CA LEU A 173 -7.07 10.74 -7.85
C LEU A 173 -8.32 11.34 -7.21
N LYS A 174 -8.43 11.30 -5.88
CA LYS A 174 -9.54 11.91 -5.13
C LYS A 174 -9.60 13.43 -5.35
N GLU A 175 -8.48 14.12 -5.21
CA GLU A 175 -8.39 15.58 -5.39
C GLU A 175 -8.76 15.97 -6.83
N ARG A 176 -8.32 15.18 -7.82
CA ARG A 176 -8.72 15.35 -9.22
C ARG A 176 -10.23 15.21 -9.43
N GLU A 177 -10.84 14.13 -8.94
CA GLU A 177 -12.31 13.90 -9.04
C GLU A 177 -13.12 15.02 -8.39
N THR A 178 -12.67 15.53 -7.24
CA THR A 178 -13.33 16.65 -6.57
C THR A 178 -13.23 17.95 -7.34
N SER A 179 -12.08 18.24 -7.97
CA SER A 179 -11.90 19.46 -8.79
C SER A 179 -12.78 19.49 -10.04
N PHE A 180 -13.14 18.32 -10.61
CA PHE A 180 -14.07 18.25 -11.74
C PHE A 180 -15.54 18.48 -11.35
N ASN A 181 -15.95 18.12 -10.13
CA ASN A 181 -17.34 18.32 -9.68
C ASN A 181 -17.69 19.80 -9.45
N PHE A 182 -16.71 20.65 -9.11
CA PHE A 182 -16.96 22.07 -8.83
C PHE A 182 -17.17 22.96 -10.07
N ASN A 183 -17.14 22.42 -11.29
CA ASN A 183 -17.35 23.20 -12.52
C ASN A 183 -18.79 23.16 -13.07
N PHE A 184 -19.71 22.40 -12.45
CA PHE A 184 -21.11 22.36 -12.89
C PHE A 184 -22.04 23.31 -12.11
N ASP A 185 -21.71 23.61 -10.85
CA ASP A 185 -22.56 24.49 -10.02
C ASP A 185 -22.39 26.00 -10.34
N THR A 186 -21.28 26.38 -10.97
CA THR A 186 -21.00 27.79 -11.35
C THR A 186 -21.60 28.19 -12.71
N CYS A 187 -22.29 27.29 -13.41
CA CYS A 187 -22.96 27.57 -14.69
C CYS A 187 -24.50 27.57 -14.57
N THR A 188 -25.06 28.05 -13.46
CA THR A 188 -26.46 28.52 -13.45
C THR A 188 -26.49 30.04 -13.63
N PRO A 189 -26.76 30.56 -14.84
CA PRO A 189 -26.95 31.98 -15.02
C PRO A 189 -28.31 32.36 -14.43
N GLY A 190 -28.28 33.17 -13.37
CA GLY A 190 -29.40 34.03 -12.99
C GLY A 190 -30.46 33.40 -12.10
N PHE A 191 -30.24 33.48 -10.78
CA PHE A 191 -31.32 33.81 -9.86
C PHE A 191 -30.75 34.57 -8.66
N THR A 192 -30.70 35.89 -8.78
CA THR A 192 -30.59 36.78 -7.61
C THR A 192 -32.01 37.28 -7.30
N PRO A 193 -32.73 36.68 -6.35
CA PRO A 193 -33.87 37.36 -5.76
C PRO A 193 -33.26 38.36 -4.76
N ASN A 194 -33.29 39.66 -5.07
CA ASN A 194 -33.29 40.78 -4.12
C ASN A 194 -32.84 42.07 -4.84
N ASN A 195 -33.75 42.65 -5.63
CA ASN A 195 -33.82 44.10 -5.72
C ASN A 195 -35.27 44.49 -6.07
N PRO A 196 -36.01 45.17 -5.19
CA PRO A 196 -37.30 45.73 -5.59
C PRO A 196 -37.07 46.91 -6.56
N PRO A 197 -37.92 47.08 -7.59
CA PRO A 197 -37.83 48.21 -8.50
C PRO A 197 -38.09 49.53 -7.76
N ASN A 198 -37.15 50.47 -7.90
CA ASN A 198 -37.26 51.85 -7.46
C ASN A 198 -38.17 52.61 -8.44
N TYR A 199 -39.31 53.11 -7.96
CA TYR A 199 -40.28 53.90 -8.74
C TYR A 199 -40.31 55.37 -8.30
N ASP A 200 -39.17 55.97 -7.97
CA ASP A 200 -39.10 57.42 -7.75
C ASP A 200 -38.78 58.13 -9.06
N GLY A 201 -39.82 58.54 -9.80
CA GLY A 201 -39.63 59.44 -10.94
C GLY A 201 -40.77 59.56 -11.94
N MET A 202 -42.05 59.58 -11.54
CA MET A 202 -43.14 60.06 -12.41
C MET A 202 -44.29 60.67 -11.61
N LEU A 203 -44.14 61.93 -11.18
CA LEU A 203 -45.27 62.86 -11.00
C LEU A 203 -44.78 64.26 -11.37
N GLY A 204 -45.05 64.62 -12.63
CA GLY A 204 -45.34 65.99 -13.06
C GLY A 204 -46.84 66.12 -13.28
#